data_AF-A0A1H3KJG0-F1
#
_entry.id   AF-A0A1H3KJG0-F1
#
_cell.length_a   1.000
_cell.length_b   1.000
_cell.length_c   1.000
_cell.angle_alpha   90.00
_cell.angle_beta   90.00
_cell.angle_gamma   90.00
#
_symmetry.space_group_name_H-M   'P 1'
#
loop_
_entity.id
_entity.type
_entity.pdbx_description
1 polymer ?
#
loop_
_entity_poly.entity_id
_entity_poly.type
_entity_poly.pdbx_seq_one_letter_code
_entity_poly.pdbx_strand_id
1 'polypeptide(L)'
;MGYDKKPADDEIVTFLKSIDYAARPAEISQETDYSQNYVTKRCRVMWEYDVLRREQGRYIVGHDIPGLDSPVVLPEDRDSLLEIVTSVAPDRVSEVHSKSADEIRSFIRDELATDTYPLGNRKVSYASA
;
A
#
# COMPACT_ATOMS: atom_id res chain seq x y z
N MET A 1 -7.72 7.70 -30.73
CA MET A 1 -6.58 6.75 -30.72
C MET A 1 -7.05 5.49 -30.02
N GLY A 2 -6.80 4.31 -30.58
CA GLY A 2 -7.21 3.04 -29.98
C GLY A 2 -6.27 2.59 -28.86
N TYR A 3 -6.73 1.64 -28.06
CA TYR A 3 -5.94 0.98 -27.03
C TYR A 3 -4.76 0.21 -27.65
N ASP A 4 -3.54 0.67 -27.40
CA ASP A 4 -2.29 0.00 -27.80
C ASP A 4 -1.91 -1.05 -26.75
N LYS A 5 -2.44 -2.26 -26.97
CA LYS A 5 -2.24 -3.44 -26.11
C LYS A 5 -0.76 -3.86 -26.10
N LYS A 6 -0.20 -4.09 -24.91
CA LYS A 6 1.16 -4.59 -24.72
C LYS A 6 1.14 -6.01 -24.12
N PRO A 7 2.18 -6.83 -24.32
CA PRO A 7 2.26 -8.18 -23.76
C PRO A 7 2.01 -8.21 -22.24
N ALA A 8 2.59 -7.27 -21.51
CA ALA A 8 2.41 -7.12 -20.07
C ALA A 8 0.94 -6.94 -19.63
N ASP A 9 0.07 -6.43 -20.51
CA ASP A 9 -1.34 -6.21 -20.15
C ASP A 9 -2.07 -7.53 -19.90
N ASP A 10 -1.80 -8.56 -20.71
CA ASP A 10 -2.43 -9.87 -20.57
C ASP A 10 -1.98 -10.56 -19.28
N GLU A 11 -0.70 -10.45 -18.93
CA GLU A 11 -0.14 -10.99 -17.70
C GLU A 11 -0.70 -10.28 -16.47
N ILE A 12 -0.77 -8.95 -16.50
CA ILE A 12 -1.39 -8.15 -15.43
C ILE A 12 -2.86 -8.53 -15.26
N VAL A 13 -3.62 -8.62 -16.35
CA VAL A 13 -5.05 -9.00 -16.29
C VAL A 13 -5.21 -10.44 -15.78
N THR A 14 -4.36 -11.37 -16.22
CA THR A 14 -4.39 -12.76 -15.77
C THR A 14 -4.16 -12.87 -14.27
N PHE A 15 -3.13 -12.19 -13.76
CA PHE A 15 -2.88 -12.11 -12.33
C PHE A 15 -4.06 -11.50 -11.57
N LEU A 16 -4.60 -10.36 -12.04
CA LEU A 16 -5.74 -9.70 -11.41
C LEU A 16 -7.03 -10.54 -11.45
N LYS A 17 -7.18 -11.47 -12.40
CA LYS A 17 -8.29 -12.42 -12.46
C LYS A 17 -8.08 -13.65 -11.57
N SER A 18 -6.84 -13.94 -11.16
CA SER A 18 -6.51 -15.06 -10.28
C SER A 18 -6.66 -14.76 -8.79
N ILE A 19 -6.94 -13.50 -8.43
CA ILE A 19 -7.07 -13.04 -7.05
C ILE A 19 -8.49 -12.52 -6.80
N ASP A 20 -8.98 -12.69 -5.57
CA ASP A 20 -10.31 -12.22 -5.14
C ASP A 20 -10.28 -10.80 -4.54
N TYR A 21 -9.18 -10.06 -4.72
CA TYR A 21 -8.96 -8.73 -4.14
C TYR A 21 -8.32 -7.77 -5.16
N ALA A 22 -8.42 -6.47 -4.90
CA ALA A 22 -7.75 -5.46 -5.73
C ALA A 22 -6.26 -5.36 -5.36
N ALA A 23 -5.37 -5.43 -6.36
CA ALA A 23 -3.93 -5.39 -6.14
C ALA A 23 -3.32 -4.00 -6.45
N ARG A 24 -2.28 -3.65 -5.71
CA ARG A 24 -1.44 -2.48 -5.93
C ARG A 24 -0.46 -2.73 -7.07
N PRO A 25 0.00 -1.70 -7.79
CA PRO A 25 1.06 -1.85 -8.80
C PRO A 25 2.34 -2.50 -8.30
N ALA A 26 2.66 -2.39 -6.99
CA ALA A 26 3.81 -3.05 -6.39
C ALA A 26 3.61 -4.57 -6.27
N GLU A 27 2.42 -5.02 -5.87
CA GLU A 27 2.08 -6.45 -5.77
C GLU A 27 2.02 -7.08 -7.16
N ILE A 28 1.38 -6.39 -8.11
CA ILE A 28 1.36 -6.84 -9.52
C ILE A 28 2.79 -6.91 -10.09
N SER A 29 3.66 -5.96 -9.74
CA SER A 29 5.07 -5.94 -10.16
C SER A 29 5.87 -7.12 -9.62
N GLN A 30 5.63 -7.54 -8.38
CA GLN A 30 6.28 -8.71 -7.79
C GLN A 30 5.87 -10.02 -8.49
N GLU A 31 4.61 -10.11 -8.94
CA GLU A 31 4.08 -11.34 -9.55
C GLU A 31 4.30 -11.44 -11.06
N THR A 32 4.55 -10.31 -11.73
CA THR A 32 4.71 -10.26 -13.20
C THR A 32 6.14 -9.98 -13.65
N ASP A 33 7.10 -9.86 -12.72
CA ASP A 33 8.50 -9.49 -12.98
C ASP A 33 8.70 -8.16 -13.75
N TYR A 34 7.64 -7.39 -13.97
CA TYR A 34 7.73 -6.05 -14.55
C TYR A 34 8.04 -5.01 -13.49
N SER A 35 8.78 -3.96 -13.85
CA SER A 35 9.00 -2.84 -12.93
C SER A 35 7.69 -2.17 -12.49
N GLN A 36 7.60 -1.80 -11.22
CA GLN A 36 6.43 -1.13 -10.64
C GLN A 36 6.03 0.14 -11.41
N ASN A 37 6.99 0.93 -11.89
CA ASN A 37 6.72 2.12 -12.70
C ASN A 37 6.06 1.76 -14.04
N TYR A 38 6.49 0.68 -14.68
CA TYR A 38 5.90 0.20 -15.91
C TYR A 38 4.48 -0.32 -15.69
N VAL A 39 4.29 -1.19 -14.68
CA VAL A 39 2.98 -1.69 -14.25
C VAL A 39 2.02 -0.55 -13.95
N THR A 40 2.47 0.47 -13.20
CA THR A 40 1.66 1.64 -12.85
C THR A 40 1.13 2.38 -14.09
N LYS A 41 1.99 2.54 -15.12
CA LYS A 41 1.61 3.15 -16.40
C LYS A 41 0.65 2.26 -17.18
N ARG A 42 0.90 0.96 -17.26
CA ARG A 42 0.01 0.01 -17.96
C ARG A 42 -1.36 -0.08 -17.32
N CYS A 43 -1.44 -0.22 -15.98
CA CYS A 43 -2.71 -0.17 -15.25
C CYS A 43 -3.46 1.14 -15.44
N ARG A 44 -2.75 2.27 -15.63
CA ARG A 44 -3.40 3.56 -15.95
C ARG A 44 -4.01 3.55 -17.35
N VAL A 45 -3.24 3.14 -18.35
CA VAL A 45 -3.72 3.06 -19.73
C VAL A 45 -4.90 2.10 -19.82
N MET A 46 -4.78 0.88 -19.31
CA MET A 46 -5.87 -0.10 -19.34
C MET A 46 -7.14 0.40 -18.63
N TRP A 47 -7.01 1.18 -17.55
CA TRP A 47 -8.17 1.82 -16.92
C TRP A 47 -8.81 2.92 -17.78
N GLU A 48 -8.00 3.78 -18.41
CA GLU A 48 -8.48 4.84 -19.32
C GLU A 48 -9.22 4.30 -20.55
N TYR A 49 -9.00 3.02 -20.90
CA TYR A 49 -9.67 2.30 -22.00
C TYR A 49 -10.65 1.21 -21.53
N ASP A 50 -11.11 1.25 -20.28
CA ASP A 50 -12.09 0.31 -19.70
C ASP A 50 -11.69 -1.19 -19.72
N VAL A 51 -10.41 -1.50 -19.91
CA VAL A 51 -9.86 -2.87 -19.87
C VAL A 51 -9.74 -3.38 -18.43
N LEU A 52 -9.61 -2.49 -17.45
CA LEU A 52 -9.65 -2.82 -16.03
C LEU A 52 -10.29 -1.71 -15.22
N ARG A 53 -10.77 -2.08 -14.03
CA ARG A 53 -11.29 -1.10 -13.07
C ARG A 53 -10.16 -0.69 -12.12
N ARG A 54 -10.20 0.58 -11.72
CA ARG A 54 -9.21 1.16 -10.83
C ARG A 54 -9.92 1.94 -9.74
N GLU A 55 -9.61 1.60 -8.50
CA GLU A 55 -10.14 2.30 -7.34
C GLU A 55 -9.04 3.17 -6.73
N GLN A 56 -9.43 4.38 -6.33
CA GLN A 56 -8.63 5.14 -5.39
C GLN A 56 -8.93 4.58 -4.01
N GLY A 57 -8.05 3.70 -3.52
CA GLY A 57 -8.04 3.26 -2.15
C GLY A 57 -7.77 4.41 -1.17
N ARG A 58 -7.83 4.09 0.12
CA ARG A 58 -7.69 5.06 1.22
C ARG A 58 -6.41 5.89 1.09
N TYR A 59 -6.50 7.13 1.54
CA TYR A 59 -5.39 8.07 1.63
C TYR A 59 -4.28 7.48 2.50
N ILE A 60 -3.05 7.47 1.98
CA ILE A 60 -1.86 6.99 2.70
C ILE A 60 -1.26 8.18 3.44
N VAL A 61 -1.08 8.00 4.73
CA VAL A 61 -0.32 8.91 5.58
C VAL A 61 1.06 8.30 5.82
N GLY A 62 2.10 9.05 5.48
CA GLY A 62 3.47 8.75 5.89
C GLY A 62 3.75 9.40 7.24
N HIS A 63 4.55 8.72 8.05
CA HIS A 63 4.97 9.17 9.37
C HIS A 63 6.49 9.19 9.43
N ASP A 64 7.06 10.31 9.88
CA ASP A 64 8.47 10.37 10.23
C ASP A 64 8.63 9.89 11.67
N ILE A 65 9.28 8.74 11.85
CA ILE A 65 9.48 8.13 13.17
C ILE A 65 10.99 8.04 13.42
N PRO A 66 11.53 8.71 14.45
CA PRO A 66 12.95 8.65 14.76
C PRO A 66 13.43 7.21 14.94
N GLY A 67 14.53 6.86 14.28
CA GLY A 67 15.10 5.50 14.34
C GLY A 67 14.60 4.53 13.26
N LEU A 68 13.69 4.96 12.38
CA LEU A 68 13.26 4.22 11.19
C LEU A 68 13.57 5.01 9.91
N ASP A 69 13.61 4.29 8.79
CA ASP A 69 13.68 4.91 7.47
C ASP A 69 12.33 5.52 7.10
N SER A 70 12.28 6.85 7.03
CA SER A 70 11.09 7.62 6.69
C SER A 70 10.86 7.77 5.17
N PRO A 71 9.60 7.87 4.70
CA PRO A 71 8.34 7.77 5.45
C PRO A 71 7.98 6.34 5.84
N VAL A 72 7.51 6.16 7.07
CA VAL A 72 6.87 4.92 7.53
C VAL A 72 5.36 4.99 7.29
N VAL A 73 4.80 3.98 6.62
CA VAL A 73 3.33 3.81 6.49
C VAL A 73 2.87 2.81 7.53
N LEU A 74 1.97 3.22 8.43
CA LEU A 74 1.54 2.34 9.52
C LEU A 74 0.69 1.17 8.99
N PRO A 75 1.09 -0.09 9.26
CA PRO A 75 0.36 -1.28 8.86
C PRO A 75 -1.00 -1.37 9.56
N GLU A 76 -1.91 -2.18 9.01
CA GLU A 76 -3.26 -2.42 9.59
C GLU A 76 -3.27 -3.51 10.64
N ASP A 77 -2.32 -4.43 10.60
CA ASP A 77 -2.22 -5.51 11.56
C ASP A 77 -1.56 -5.05 12.86
N ARG A 78 -2.02 -5.65 13.96
CA ARG A 78 -1.61 -5.29 15.30
C ARG A 78 -0.16 -5.66 15.61
N ASP A 79 0.28 -6.81 15.11
CA ASP A 79 1.60 -7.36 15.46
C ASP A 79 2.71 -6.52 14.85
N SER A 80 2.58 -6.11 13.58
CA SER A 80 3.53 -5.19 12.94
C SER A 80 3.54 -3.81 13.61
N LEU A 81 2.39 -3.33 14.11
CA LEU A 81 2.35 -2.09 14.89
C LEU A 81 3.10 -2.22 16.22
N LEU A 82 3.01 -3.37 16.90
CA LEU A 82 3.78 -3.64 18.11
C LEU A 82 5.28 -3.78 17.84
N GLU A 83 5.67 -4.37 16.71
CA GLU A 83 7.07 -4.43 16.29
C GLU A 83 7.68 -3.04 16.09
N ILE A 84 6.93 -2.12 15.49
CA ILE A 84 7.35 -0.71 15.36
C ILE A 84 7.60 -0.08 16.73
N VAL A 85 6.65 -0.22 17.67
CA VAL A 85 6.82 0.33 19.03
C VAL A 85 8.00 -0.32 19.74
N THR A 86 8.16 -1.64 19.61
CA THR A 86 9.27 -2.39 20.23
C THR A 86 10.62 -1.96 19.69
N SER A 87 10.70 -1.65 18.39
CA SER A 87 11.95 -1.20 17.75
C SER A 87 12.33 0.22 18.14
N VAL A 88 11.35 1.12 18.29
CA VAL A 88 11.61 2.57 18.45
C VAL A 88 11.55 3.02 19.91
N ALA A 89 10.63 2.45 20.69
CA ALA A 89 10.37 2.79 22.08
C ALA A 89 10.14 1.51 22.92
N PRO A 90 11.15 0.62 23.04
CA PRO A 90 11.02 -0.68 23.72
C PRO A 90 10.54 -0.55 25.17
N ASP A 91 10.89 0.54 25.84
CA ASP A 91 10.49 0.88 27.21
C ASP A 91 9.00 1.25 27.33
N ARG A 92 8.34 1.63 26.22
CA ARG A 92 6.92 2.00 26.18
C ARG A 92 6.01 0.87 25.68
N VAL A 93 6.55 -0.31 25.37
CA VAL A 93 5.77 -1.45 24.87
C VAL A 93 4.65 -1.85 25.84
N SER A 94 4.88 -1.75 27.15
CA SER A 94 3.85 -2.06 28.16
C SER A 94 2.63 -1.14 28.08
N GLU A 95 2.78 0.10 27.61
CA GLU A 95 1.66 1.06 27.45
C GLU A 95 0.72 0.66 26.32
N VAL A 96 1.20 -0.11 25.35
CA VAL A 96 0.47 -0.46 24.12
C VAL A 96 0.12 -1.94 24.04
N HIS A 97 0.71 -2.78 24.89
CA HIS A 97 0.53 -4.23 24.85
C HIS A 97 -0.93 -4.69 25.04
N SER A 98 -1.76 -3.95 25.77
CA SER A 98 -3.20 -4.26 25.95
C SER A 98 -4.11 -3.51 24.98
N LYS A 99 -3.55 -2.63 24.13
CA LYS A 99 -4.32 -1.78 23.22
C LYS A 99 -4.68 -2.52 21.92
N SER A 100 -5.76 -2.07 21.30
CA SER A 100 -6.19 -2.48 19.96
C SER A 100 -5.28 -1.90 18.86
N ALA A 101 -5.35 -2.45 17.64
CA ALA A 101 -4.54 -1.96 16.51
C ALA A 101 -4.73 -0.46 16.25
N ASP A 102 -5.97 0.04 16.30
CA ASP A 102 -6.25 1.46 16.07
C ASP A 102 -5.72 2.37 17.19
N GLU A 103 -5.74 1.89 18.43
CA GLU A 103 -5.17 2.60 19.58
C GLU A 103 -3.64 2.62 19.54
N ILE A 104 -3.00 1.51 19.13
CA ILE A 104 -1.54 1.45 18.94
C ILE A 104 -1.14 2.37 17.79
N ARG A 105 -1.89 2.36 16.68
CA ARG A 105 -1.66 3.24 15.55
C ARG A 105 -1.78 4.71 15.94
N SER A 106 -2.80 5.06 16.72
CA SER A 106 -2.96 6.42 17.24
C SER A 106 -1.80 6.79 18.17
N PHE A 107 -1.37 5.87 19.04
CA PHE A 107 -0.19 6.09 19.89
C PHE A 107 1.07 6.36 19.07
N ILE A 108 1.38 5.54 18.06
CA ILE A 108 2.56 5.76 17.21
C ILE A 108 2.47 7.13 16.52
N ARG A 109 1.30 7.48 15.98
CA ARG A 109 1.07 8.76 15.31
C ARG A 109 1.22 9.95 16.25
N ASP A 110 0.64 9.88 17.44
CA ASP A 110 0.49 11.04 18.33
C ASP A 110 1.71 11.21 19.25
N GLU A 111 2.43 10.13 19.56
CA GLU A 111 3.49 10.11 20.58
C GLU A 111 4.89 9.80 20.03
N LEU A 112 4.99 9.06 18.91
CA LEU A 112 6.30 8.63 18.36
C LEU A 112 6.66 9.31 17.05
N ALA A 113 5.67 9.68 16.23
CA ALA A 113 5.92 10.37 14.97
C ALA A 113 6.24 11.86 15.21
N THR A 114 7.27 12.37 14.52
CA THR A 114 7.64 13.80 14.56
C THR A 114 6.93 14.62 13.48
N ASP A 115 6.58 13.99 12.37
CA ASP A 115 5.82 14.62 11.29
C ASP A 115 4.91 13.60 10.60
N THR A 116 3.83 14.09 9.98
CA THR A 116 2.88 13.28 9.21
C THR A 116 2.49 13.99 7.93
N TYR A 117 2.55 13.29 6.79
CA TYR A 117 2.29 13.91 5.50
C TYR A 117 1.51 13.02 4.52
N PRO A 118 0.75 13.63 3.59
CA PRO A 118 0.19 12.93 2.44
C PRO A 118 1.24 12.15 1.68
N LEU A 119 0.99 10.86 1.43
CA LEU A 119 1.65 10.12 0.35
C LEU A 119 0.74 9.89 -0.86
N GLY A 120 -0.50 10.39 -0.79
CA GLY A 120 -1.54 10.24 -1.82
C GLY A 120 -2.39 9.00 -1.62
N ASN A 121 -3.26 8.70 -2.59
CA ASN A 121 -4.22 7.59 -2.48
C ASN A 121 -3.59 6.27 -2.95
N ARG A 122 -3.85 5.16 -2.23
CA ARG A 122 -3.49 3.81 -2.72
C ARG A 122 -4.24 3.55 -4.02
N LYS A 123 -3.57 3.59 -5.16
CA LYS A 123 -4.20 3.18 -6.42
C LYS A 123 -4.17 1.66 -6.51
N VAL A 124 -5.34 1.02 -6.52
CA VAL A 124 -5.48 -0.43 -6.69
C VAL A 124 -6.24 -0.74 -7.98
N SER A 125 -5.92 -1.86 -8.61
CA SER A 125 -6.50 -2.31 -9.87
C SER A 125 -7.10 -3.70 -9.72
N TYR A 126 -8.20 -3.96 -10.42
CA TYR A 126 -8.83 -5.28 -10.53
C TYR A 126 -9.37 -5.46 -11.95
N ALA A 127 -9.45 -6.72 -12.40
CA ALA A 127 -9.95 -7.02 -13.73
C ALA A 127 -11.41 -6.58 -13.86
N SER A 128 -11.78 -5.98 -15.00
CA SER A 128 -13.19 -5.80 -15.32
C SER A 128 -13.83 -7.17 -15.53
N ALA A 129 -15.04 -7.34 -14.97
CA ALA A 129 -15.86 -8.52 -15.17
C ALA A 129 -16.27 -8.68 -16.65
#